data_AF-A0A3C1P3V7-F1
#
_entry.id   AF-A0A3C1P3V7-F1
#
_cell.length_a   1.000
_cell.length_b   1.000
_cell.length_c   1.000
_cell.angle_alpha   90.00
_cell.angle_beta   90.00
_cell.angle_gamma   90.00
#
_symmetry.space_group_name_H-M   'P 1'
#
loop_
_entity.id
_entity.type
_entity.pdbx_description
1 polymer ?
#
loop_
_entity_poly.entity_id
_entity_poly.type
_entity_poly.pdbx_seq_one_letter_code
_entity_poly.pdbx_strand_id
1 'polypeptide(L)'
;EVDLSTDEGLDAFAVALHRALAASPARLLGVGLPDAVGDRRAQNQPGTDQEYPNWRVPMADPSGRPILLEEVMAGSDLLDRLTGPVRSSVVR
;
A
#
# COMPACT_ATOMS: atom_id res chain seq x y z
N GLU A 1 -0.36 -1.35 21.40
CA GLU A 1 0.63 -2.23 20.74
C GLU A 1 0.03 -2.66 19.41
N VAL A 2 0.79 -2.67 18.32
CA VAL A 2 0.29 -3.09 17.00
C VAL A 2 0.65 -4.56 16.81
N ASP A 3 -0.34 -5.41 16.61
CA ASP A 3 -0.14 -6.84 16.37
C ASP A 3 0.08 -7.12 14.87
N LEU A 4 1.34 -7.21 14.47
CA LEU A 4 1.75 -7.45 13.08
C LEU A 4 1.39 -8.85 12.56
N SER A 5 0.82 -9.73 13.38
CA SER A 5 0.33 -11.03 12.94
C SER A 5 -1.08 -10.98 12.35
N THR A 6 -1.76 -9.83 12.44
CA THR A 6 -3.14 -9.63 11.96
C THR A 6 -3.20 -8.68 10.77
N ASP A 7 -4.21 -8.82 9.92
CA ASP A 7 -4.44 -7.91 8.80
C ASP A 7 -4.61 -6.46 9.26
N GLU A 8 -5.44 -6.23 10.29
CA GLU A 8 -5.64 -4.89 10.85
C GLU A 8 -4.36 -4.31 11.44
N GLY A 9 -3.51 -5.13 12.07
CA GLY A 9 -2.24 -4.65 12.61
C GLY A 9 -1.24 -4.27 11.51
N LEU A 10 -1.19 -5.04 10.42
CA LEU A 10 -0.39 -4.69 9.24
C LEU A 10 -0.90 -3.39 8.59
N ASP A 11 -2.21 -3.24 8.44
CA ASP A 11 -2.84 -2.04 7.89
C ASP A 11 -2.59 -0.81 8.77
N ALA A 12 -2.72 -0.96 10.10
CA ALA A 12 -2.41 0.09 11.07
C ALA A 12 -0.93 0.50 11.01
N PHE A 13 -0.02 -0.47 10.84
CA PHE A 13 1.41 -0.21 10.66
C PHE A 13 1.68 0.57 9.36
N ALA A 14 1.11 0.14 8.22
CA ALA A 14 1.26 0.83 6.94
C ALA A 14 0.75 2.28 7.00
N VAL A 15 -0.41 2.51 7.64
CA VAL A 15 -0.96 3.86 7.87
C VAL A 15 -0.03 4.72 8.75
N ALA A 16 0.57 4.14 9.79
CA ALA A 16 1.53 4.87 10.62
C ALA A 16 2.78 5.31 9.84
N LEU A 17 3.30 4.46 8.94
CA LEU A 17 4.42 4.82 8.07
C LEU A 17 4.06 5.96 7.11
N HIS A 18 2.88 5.90 6.48
CA HIS A 18 2.42 6.97 5.58
C HIS A 18 2.18 8.30 6.31
N ARG A 19 1.71 8.27 7.56
CA ARG A 19 1.63 9.47 8.42
C ARG A 19 3.00 10.05 8.72
N ALA A 20 3.99 9.21 9.01
CA ALA A 20 5.36 9.66 9.24
C ALA A 20 5.96 10.31 7.99
N LEU A 21 5.72 9.74 6.80
CA LEU A 21 6.13 10.33 5.52
C LEU A 21 5.43 11.68 5.27
N ALA A 22 4.13 11.77 5.54
CA ALA A 22 3.37 13.01 5.39
C ALA A 22 3.83 14.14 6.33
N ALA A 23 4.48 13.81 7.45
CA ALA A 23 5.09 14.78 8.36
C ALA A 23 6.50 15.24 7.95
N SER A 24 7.09 14.62 6.92
CA SER A 24 8.42 14.98 6.43
C SER A 24 8.40 16.29 5.63
N PRO A 25 9.55 16.98 5.46
CA PRO A 25 9.65 18.16 4.60
C PRO A 25 9.71 17.83 3.09
N ALA A 26 9.42 16.58 2.69
CA ALA A 26 9.48 16.17 1.30
C ALA A 26 8.42 16.91 0.47
N ARG A 27 8.84 17.44 -0.69
CA ARG A 27 7.94 18.17 -1.61
C ARG A 27 7.03 17.25 -2.43
N LEU A 28 7.41 15.98 -2.54
CA LEU A 28 6.67 14.96 -3.25
C LEU A 28 6.54 13.74 -2.34
N LEU A 29 5.32 13.21 -2.26
CA LEU A 29 5.00 12.00 -1.53
C LEU A 29 4.37 11.01 -2.51
N GLY A 30 4.87 9.78 -2.51
CA GLY A 30 4.31 8.68 -3.27
C GLY A 30 3.55 7.75 -2.34
N VAL A 31 2.39 7.28 -2.80
CA VAL A 31 1.67 6.16 -2.17
C VAL A 31 1.71 5.00 -3.14
N GLY A 32 2.26 3.86 -2.70
CA GLY A 32 2.25 2.63 -3.48
C GLY A 32 0.82 2.11 -3.58
N LEU A 33 0.32 1.89 -4.79
CA LEU A 33 -1.02 1.34 -4.96
C LEU A 33 -1.21 -0.05 -4.29
N PRO A 34 -0.20 -0.96 -4.26
CA PRO A 34 -0.26 -2.20 -3.49
C PRO A 34 -0.61 -1.99 -2.01
N ASP A 35 -0.02 -0.99 -1.34
CA ASP A 35 -0.32 -0.70 0.06
C ASP A 35 -1.77 -0.26 0.24
N ALA A 36 -2.30 0.50 -0.72
CA ALA A 36 -3.67 1.01 -0.67
C ALA A 36 -4.76 -0.03 -0.89
N VAL A 37 -4.40 -1.16 -1.51
CA VAL A 37 -5.30 -2.29 -1.77
C VAL A 37 -4.96 -3.51 -0.90
N GLY A 38 -3.92 -3.39 -0.07
CA GLY A 38 -3.43 -4.45 0.81
C GLY A 38 -2.76 -5.63 0.11
N ASP A 39 -2.21 -5.43 -1.10
CA ASP A 39 -1.44 -6.46 -1.79
C ASP A 39 -0.04 -6.58 -1.17
N ARG A 40 0.24 -7.73 -0.55
CA ARG A 40 1.49 -7.97 0.18
C ARG A 40 2.55 -8.68 -0.64
N ARG A 41 2.25 -9.00 -1.90
CA ARG A 41 3.15 -9.75 -2.78
C ARG A 41 4.08 -8.77 -3.50
N ALA A 42 5.38 -9.03 -3.43
CA ALA A 42 6.36 -8.21 -4.13
C ALA A 42 6.21 -8.37 -5.65
N GLN A 43 6.34 -7.28 -6.41
CA GLN A 43 6.37 -7.39 -7.87
C GLN A 43 7.68 -8.00 -8.38
N ASN A 44 8.77 -7.81 -7.63
CA ASN A 44 10.10 -8.23 -8.01
C ASN A 44 10.90 -8.69 -6.80
N GLN A 45 11.59 -9.82 -6.94
CA GLN A 45 12.57 -10.34 -6.00
C GLN A 45 13.97 -10.26 -6.64
N PRO A 46 14.78 -9.24 -6.30
CA PRO A 46 16.10 -9.07 -6.89
C PRO A 46 16.98 -10.32 -6.73
N GLY A 47 17.74 -10.64 -7.78
CA GLY A 47 18.64 -11.80 -7.80
C GLY A 47 17.97 -13.13 -8.13
N THR A 48 16.74 -13.10 -8.66
CA THR A 48 16.03 -14.28 -9.17
C THR A 48 15.81 -14.18 -10.68
N ASP A 49 15.71 -15.33 -11.34
CA ASP A 49 15.34 -15.45 -12.75
C ASP A 49 14.02 -16.23 -12.89
N GLN A 50 14.03 -17.53 -12.56
CA GLN A 50 12.86 -18.41 -12.67
C GLN A 50 12.22 -18.77 -11.32
N GLU A 51 12.85 -18.40 -10.21
CA GLU A 51 12.41 -18.75 -8.85
C GLU A 51 11.17 -17.96 -8.42
N TYR A 52 10.99 -16.75 -8.97
CA TYR A 52 9.85 -15.89 -8.68
C TYR A 52 9.23 -15.36 -9.99
N PRO A 53 7.89 -15.23 -10.07
CA PRO A 53 7.23 -14.63 -11.22
C PRO A 53 7.41 -13.09 -11.25
N ASN A 54 8.67 -12.63 -11.29
CA ASN A 54 9.01 -11.21 -11.36
C ASN A 54 8.25 -10.52 -12.50
N TRP A 55 7.73 -9.34 -12.21
CA TRP A 55 7.03 -8.47 -13.17
C TRP A 55 5.75 -9.09 -13.78
N ARG A 56 5.26 -10.17 -13.16
CA ARG A 56 4.09 -10.94 -13.62
C ARG A 56 3.04 -11.10 -12.52
N VAL A 57 3.20 -10.42 -11.38
CA VAL A 57 2.24 -10.48 -10.27
C VAL A 57 1.13 -9.46 -10.54
N PRO A 58 -0.12 -9.89 -10.79
CA PRO A 58 -1.25 -8.98 -10.97
C PRO A 58 -1.60 -8.35 -9.62
N MET A 59 -2.06 -7.10 -9.62
CA MET A 59 -2.55 -6.44 -8.41
C MET A 59 -3.76 -7.19 -7.84
N ALA A 60 -3.76 -7.42 -6.52
CA ALA A 60 -4.81 -8.14 -5.81
C ALA A 60 -5.22 -7.47 -4.51
N ASP A 61 -6.34 -7.91 -3.96
CA ASP A 61 -6.75 -7.60 -2.60
C ASP A 61 -5.93 -8.40 -1.55
N PRO A 62 -6.15 -8.21 -0.23
CA PRO A 62 -5.40 -8.91 0.80
C PRO A 62 -5.55 -10.44 0.77
N SER A 63 -6.61 -10.96 0.14
CA SER A 63 -6.83 -12.40 -0.03
C SER A 63 -6.08 -12.99 -1.24
N GLY A 64 -5.44 -12.13 -2.05
CA GLY A 64 -4.74 -12.51 -3.28
C GLY A 64 -5.65 -12.61 -4.50
N ARG A 65 -6.91 -12.17 -4.40
CA ARG A 65 -7.83 -12.09 -5.54
C ARG A 65 -7.48 -10.87 -6.41
N PRO A 66 -7.21 -11.04 -7.72
CA PRO A 66 -6.98 -9.92 -8.61
C PRO A 66 -8.12 -8.91 -8.58
N ILE A 67 -7.77 -7.62 -8.58
CA ILE A 67 -8.72 -6.51 -8.56
C ILE A 67 -8.62 -5.67 -9.82
N LEU A 68 -9.76 -5.11 -10.23
CA LEU A 68 -9.84 -4.19 -11.36
C LEU A 68 -9.66 -2.74 -10.92
N LEU A 69 -9.39 -1.86 -11.89
CA LEU A 69 -9.24 -0.43 -11.63
C LEU A 69 -10.52 0.17 -11.04
N GLU A 70 -11.68 -0.26 -11.49
CA GLU A 70 -12.99 0.21 -11.02
C GLU A 70 -13.19 -0.10 -9.54
N GLU A 71 -12.73 -1.26 -9.07
CA GLU A 71 -12.78 -1.64 -7.65
C GLU A 71 -11.85 -0.75 -6.81
N VAL A 72 -10.66 -0.44 -7.33
CA VAL A 72 -9.74 0.51 -6.68
C VAL A 72 -10.37 1.91 -6.60
N MET A 73 -10.97 2.36 -7.69
CA MET A 73 -11.57 3.70 -7.79
C MET A 73 -12.86 3.83 -6.96
N ALA A 74 -13.55 2.72 -6.68
CA ALA A 74 -14.67 2.68 -5.73
C ALA A 74 -14.23 2.95 -4.29
N GLY A 75 -12.94 2.81 -3.99
CA GLY A 75 -12.32 3.17 -2.72
C GLY A 75 -12.39 2.07 -1.65
N SER A 76 -11.65 2.28 -0.57
CA SER A 76 -11.62 1.43 0.61
C SER A 76 -11.26 2.26 1.85
N ASP A 77 -11.63 1.78 3.04
CA ASP A 77 -11.22 2.41 4.30
C ASP A 77 -9.70 2.55 4.40
N LEU A 78 -8.97 1.53 3.94
CA LEU A 78 -7.51 1.52 3.93
C LEU A 78 -6.94 2.62 3.00
N LEU A 79 -7.46 2.74 1.77
CA LEU A 79 -7.05 3.78 0.82
C LEU A 79 -7.28 5.18 1.40
N ASP A 80 -8.43 5.41 2.05
CA ASP A 80 -8.74 6.70 2.67
C ASP A 80 -7.80 7.01 3.84
N ARG A 81 -7.50 6.02 4.69
CA ARG A 81 -6.57 6.16 5.82
C ARG A 81 -5.13 6.45 5.37
N LEU A 82 -4.69 5.87 4.25
CA LEU A 82 -3.34 6.06 3.69
C LEU A 82 -3.20 7.40 2.97
N THR A 83 -4.20 7.79 2.19
CA THR A 83 -4.13 9.02 1.37
C THR A 83 -4.54 10.29 2.10
N GLY A 84 -5.37 10.20 3.15
CA GLY A 84 -5.80 11.33 3.96
C GLY A 84 -4.64 12.20 4.49
N PRO A 85 -3.63 11.62 5.16
CA PRO A 85 -2.46 12.36 5.64
C PRO A 85 -1.71 13.07 4.51
N VAL A 86 -1.49 12.39 3.37
CA VAL A 86 -0.79 12.92 2.20
C VAL A 86 -1.54 14.09 1.57
N ARG A 87 -2.87 13.99 1.44
CA ARG A 87 -3.71 15.09 0.90
C ARG A 87 -3.62 16.35 1.76
N SER A 88 -3.50 16.18 3.09
CA SER A 88 -3.42 17.31 4.02
C SER A 88 -2.06 18.00 4.06
N SER A 89 -0.98 17.32 3.68
CA SER A 89 0.39 17.86 3.76
C SER A 89 0.82 18.64 2.51
N VAL A 90 0.28 18.31 1.34
CA VAL A 90 0.61 18.98 0.05
C VAL A 90 0.11 20.44 -0.01
N VAL A 91 -0.73 20.86 0.94
CA VAL A 91 -1.30 22.22 1.01
C VAL A 91 -0.52 23.13 1.99
N ARG A 92 0.53 22.62 2.65
CA ARG A 92 1.46 23.44 3.47
C ARG A 92 2.61 23.99 2.62
#